data_AF-A0A6A6U9R7-F1
#
_entry.id   AF-A0A6A6U9R7-F1
#
_cell.length_a   1.000
_cell.length_b   1.000
_cell.length_c   1.000
_cell.angle_alpha   90.00
_cell.angle_beta   90.00
_cell.angle_gamma   90.00
#
_symmetry.space_group_name_H-M   'P 1'
#
loop_
_entity.id
_entity.type
_entity.pdbx_description
1 polymer ?
#
loop_
_entity_poly.entity_id
_entity_poly.type
_entity_poly.pdbx_seq_one_letter_code
_entity_poly.pdbx_strand_id
1 'polypeptide(L)'
;MTQAATNESKAPGDISNAFVSLSGTLKDAEPLDDRYHLLKERILSSSSNESQSQTAERWHHNWTTLLSAISAKAPVIQQSGPSYIPTISFTDIQDAAYDWHTDPGLSQSSQRSLLDRLSKFHAQYCERGVAVIKGVIEAAEIADMKKELREYIDANRDRVNGFPKDDMQVFEIYWSSTQIRARAHPRMRLAQQFLLSFWHGGADETLIDGLPSVAALPMLYVDRLRMRQPGDAAFALGPHVDGGSVERWEEGGYGLGNDGRGTFREIWEGDWRNHDPWYYPGRLKVESDIYKGVGACSVFRAAQGWLSLSEIAPGEGHLLVNPLLKEALTYWLMRPFFENKDEGWKLEKDISSKVHGASPGFGQEINEVLHPHLMLDKTMIHMPTVEPGDFVVWHADSKLFRA
;
A
#
# COMPACT_ATOMS: atom_id res chain seq x y z
N MET A 1 34.09 23.63 -1.10
CA MET A 1 33.41 23.79 -2.41
C MET A 1 32.22 22.86 -2.41
N THR A 2 31.04 23.39 -2.13
CA THR A 2 29.77 22.67 -2.17
C THR A 2 29.38 22.45 -3.62
N GLN A 3 29.38 21.20 -4.09
CA GLN A 3 28.78 20.84 -5.37
C GLN A 3 27.28 21.11 -5.29
N ALA A 4 26.81 22.07 -6.09
CA ALA A 4 25.40 22.29 -6.29
C ALA A 4 24.82 21.03 -6.96
N ALA A 5 23.86 20.38 -6.30
CA ALA A 5 23.06 19.34 -6.92
C ALA A 5 22.31 19.96 -8.10
N THR A 6 22.65 19.53 -9.31
CA THR A 6 21.90 19.86 -10.52
C THR A 6 20.52 19.21 -10.37
N ASN A 7 19.53 20.05 -10.06
CA ASN A 7 18.14 19.66 -9.97
C ASN A 7 17.61 19.45 -11.40
N GLU A 8 17.98 18.34 -12.03
CA GLU A 8 17.36 17.92 -13.28
C GLU A 8 15.89 17.60 -13.01
N SER A 9 15.00 18.43 -13.55
CA SER A 9 13.55 18.23 -13.47
C SER A 9 13.17 16.90 -14.14
N LYS A 10 12.39 16.07 -13.46
CA LYS A 10 11.80 14.84 -14.04
C LYS A 10 11.05 15.18 -15.33
N ALA A 11 11.24 14.35 -16.36
CA ALA A 11 10.51 14.50 -17.62
C ALA A 11 9.00 14.32 -17.37
N PRO A 12 8.13 15.12 -18.03
CA PRO A 12 6.69 14.94 -17.92
C PRO A 12 6.28 13.57 -18.51
N GLY A 13 5.48 12.82 -17.76
CA GLY A 13 4.91 11.54 -18.19
C GLY A 13 3.52 11.35 -17.58
N ASP A 14 2.75 10.40 -18.10
CA ASP A 14 1.47 9.99 -17.53
C ASP A 14 1.57 8.61 -16.84
N ILE A 15 0.45 8.14 -16.28
CA ILE A 15 0.37 6.89 -15.51
C ILE A 15 0.79 5.63 -16.29
N SER A 16 0.74 5.65 -17.62
CA SER A 16 1.17 4.50 -18.44
C SER A 16 2.68 4.23 -18.36
N ASN A 17 3.48 5.25 -18.00
CA ASN A 17 4.93 5.13 -17.85
C ASN A 17 5.37 4.65 -16.46
N ALA A 18 4.43 4.45 -15.52
CA ALA A 18 4.73 3.98 -14.18
C ALA A 18 4.87 2.45 -14.08
N PHE A 19 4.39 1.72 -15.09
CA PHE A 19 4.31 0.25 -15.08
C PHE A 19 4.89 -0.34 -16.37
N VAL A 20 5.66 -1.42 -16.21
CA VAL A 20 6.31 -2.14 -17.31
C VAL A 20 5.24 -2.77 -18.21
N SER A 21 4.21 -3.39 -17.61
CA SER A 21 3.11 -4.00 -18.34
C SER A 21 2.33 -3.02 -19.23
N LEU A 22 2.21 -1.76 -18.82
CA LEU A 22 1.58 -0.71 -19.62
C LEU A 22 2.51 -0.12 -20.69
N SER A 23 3.82 -0.23 -20.52
CA SER A 23 4.82 0.25 -21.48
C SER A 23 5.00 -0.66 -22.71
N GLY A 24 4.27 -1.79 -22.78
CA GLY A 24 4.34 -2.75 -23.89
C GLY A 24 5.59 -3.63 -23.91
N THR A 25 6.41 -3.58 -22.87
CA THR A 25 7.67 -4.35 -22.79
C THR A 25 7.59 -5.34 -21.63
N LEU A 26 7.02 -6.53 -21.82
CA LEU A 26 7.03 -7.57 -20.78
C LEU A 26 8.48 -7.99 -20.48
N LYS A 27 9.05 -7.50 -19.36
CA LYS A 27 10.40 -7.84 -18.88
C LYS A 27 10.40 -8.58 -17.55
N ASP A 28 9.23 -8.96 -17.04
CA ASP A 28 9.00 -9.17 -15.60
C ASP A 28 9.72 -10.39 -14.99
N ALA A 29 10.48 -11.14 -15.80
CA ALA A 29 11.35 -12.26 -15.38
C ALA A 29 12.78 -12.20 -15.95
N GLU A 30 13.15 -11.14 -16.66
CA GLU A 30 14.50 -10.99 -17.22
C GLU A 30 15.51 -10.70 -16.10
N PRO A 31 16.71 -11.29 -16.15
CA PRO A 31 17.79 -10.94 -15.24
C PRO A 31 18.06 -9.42 -15.27
N LEU A 32 18.17 -8.81 -14.10
CA LEU A 32 18.63 -7.42 -13.98
C LEU A 32 20.16 -7.38 -14.00
N ASP A 33 20.74 -6.19 -13.78
CA ASP A 33 22.19 -6.01 -13.61
C ASP A 33 22.76 -6.96 -12.53
N ASP A 34 23.98 -7.46 -12.73
CA ASP A 34 24.62 -8.46 -11.87
C ASP A 34 24.77 -7.98 -10.41
N ARG A 35 24.71 -6.67 -10.15
CA ARG A 35 24.65 -6.15 -8.78
C ARG A 35 23.48 -6.70 -7.95
N TYR A 36 22.37 -7.13 -8.58
CA TYR A 36 21.24 -7.74 -7.88
C TYR A 36 21.52 -9.19 -7.46
N HIS A 37 22.37 -9.91 -8.20
CA HIS A 37 22.88 -11.19 -7.76
C HIS A 37 23.75 -11.00 -6.50
N LEU A 38 24.70 -10.05 -6.52
CA LEU A 38 25.52 -9.72 -5.36
C LEU A 38 24.68 -9.25 -4.16
N LEU A 39 23.62 -8.48 -4.40
CA LEU A 39 22.69 -8.04 -3.36
C LEU A 39 21.97 -9.23 -2.69
N LYS A 40 21.49 -10.19 -3.49
CA LYS A 40 20.86 -11.41 -2.96
C LYS A 40 21.85 -12.24 -2.16
N GLU A 41 23.09 -12.41 -2.64
CA GLU A 41 24.15 -13.07 -1.86
C GLU A 41 24.37 -12.38 -0.52
N ARG A 42 24.45 -11.04 -0.51
CA ARG A 42 24.60 -10.27 0.73
C ARG A 42 23.44 -10.50 1.70
N ILE A 43 22.19 -10.44 1.23
CA ILE A 43 21.00 -10.68 2.07
C ILE A 43 21.02 -12.10 2.67
N LEU A 44 21.42 -13.11 1.89
CA LEU A 44 21.55 -14.48 2.40
C LEU A 44 22.67 -14.63 3.43
N SER A 45 23.73 -13.83 3.32
CA SER A 45 24.88 -13.83 4.24
C SER A 45 24.77 -12.87 5.42
N SER A 46 23.79 -11.95 5.43
CA SER A 46 23.73 -10.83 6.39
C SER A 46 23.23 -11.23 7.78
N SER A 47 22.79 -12.47 7.94
CA SER A 47 22.14 -12.96 9.15
C SER A 47 22.90 -14.19 9.68
N SER A 48 23.55 -13.98 10.82
CA SER A 48 24.19 -14.94 11.75
C SER A 48 25.51 -15.61 11.35
N ASN A 49 26.25 -16.14 12.35
CA ASN A 49 27.43 -17.00 12.19
C ASN A 49 27.06 -18.41 11.65
N GLU A 50 25.97 -18.52 10.90
CA GLU A 50 25.45 -19.77 10.38
C GLU A 50 26.23 -20.25 9.16
N SER A 51 26.35 -21.56 9.03
CA SER A 51 26.81 -22.18 7.79
C SER A 51 25.76 -22.01 6.67
N GLN A 52 26.20 -22.07 5.42
CA GLN A 52 25.30 -21.99 4.26
C GLN A 52 24.14 -23.01 4.31
N SER A 53 24.37 -24.21 4.88
CA SER A 53 23.33 -25.23 5.07
C SER A 53 22.24 -24.76 6.03
N GLN A 54 22.63 -24.15 7.15
CA GLN A 54 21.71 -23.64 8.15
C GLN A 54 20.87 -22.49 7.59
N THR A 55 21.49 -21.55 6.86
CA THR A 55 20.77 -20.49 6.16
C THR A 55 19.74 -21.07 5.18
N ALA A 56 20.13 -22.05 4.36
CA ALA A 56 19.23 -22.67 3.40
C ALA A 56 18.05 -23.38 4.06
N GLU A 57 18.28 -24.13 5.15
CA GLU A 57 17.24 -24.79 5.94
C GLU A 57 16.27 -23.77 6.56
N ARG A 58 16.79 -22.70 7.15
CA ARG A 58 15.99 -21.63 7.77
C ARG A 58 15.11 -20.93 6.74
N TRP A 59 15.68 -20.54 5.60
CA TRP A 59 14.92 -19.90 4.52
C TRP A 59 13.86 -20.82 3.94
N HIS A 60 14.19 -22.10 3.69
CA HIS A 60 13.24 -23.08 3.18
C HIS A 60 12.09 -23.38 4.16
N HIS A 61 12.39 -23.46 5.46
CA HIS A 61 11.36 -23.60 6.50
C HIS A 61 10.41 -22.39 6.47
N ASN A 62 10.96 -21.18 6.48
CA ASN A 62 10.17 -19.95 6.44
C ASN A 62 9.28 -19.87 5.22
N TRP A 63 9.83 -20.13 4.03
CA TRP A 63 9.10 -20.20 2.78
C TRP A 63 7.94 -21.19 2.85
N THR A 64 8.20 -22.44 3.26
CA THR A 64 7.17 -23.49 3.34
C THR A 64 6.05 -23.11 4.31
N THR A 65 6.41 -22.55 5.47
CA THR A 65 5.40 -22.13 6.43
C THR A 65 4.60 -20.90 5.98
N LEU A 66 5.22 -19.99 5.21
CA LEU A 66 4.55 -18.85 4.59
C LEU A 66 3.55 -19.31 3.52
N LEU A 67 3.96 -20.23 2.63
CA LEU A 67 3.06 -20.80 1.62
C LEU A 67 1.86 -21.50 2.28
N SER A 68 2.09 -22.20 3.39
CA SER A 68 1.03 -22.85 4.17
C SER A 68 0.05 -21.82 4.75
N ALA A 69 0.56 -20.69 5.27
CA ALA A 69 -0.27 -19.62 5.82
C ALA A 69 -1.15 -18.96 4.74
N ILE A 70 -0.59 -18.67 3.56
CA ILE A 70 -1.33 -18.11 2.42
C ILE A 70 -2.41 -19.09 1.95
N SER A 71 -2.04 -20.36 1.74
CA SER A 71 -2.96 -21.41 1.31
C SER A 71 -4.12 -21.62 2.29
N ALA A 72 -3.87 -21.53 3.60
CA ALA A 72 -4.92 -21.64 4.61
C ALA A 72 -5.90 -20.46 4.61
N LYS A 73 -5.41 -19.24 4.33
CA LYS A 73 -6.26 -18.02 4.30
C LYS A 73 -7.03 -17.86 2.99
N ALA A 74 -6.52 -18.35 1.86
CA ALA A 74 -7.10 -18.11 0.55
C ALA A 74 -8.58 -18.54 0.41
N PRO A 75 -9.01 -19.75 0.83
CA PRO A 75 -10.42 -20.15 0.77
C PRO A 75 -11.32 -19.28 1.63
N VAL A 76 -10.84 -18.84 2.80
CA VAL A 76 -11.60 -17.98 3.73
C VAL A 76 -11.83 -16.61 3.11
N ILE A 77 -10.81 -16.03 2.49
CA ILE A 77 -10.90 -14.74 1.77
C ILE A 77 -11.87 -14.87 0.60
N GLN A 78 -11.71 -15.90 -0.24
CA GLN A 78 -12.57 -16.14 -1.38
C GLN A 78 -14.04 -16.28 -0.98
N GLN A 79 -14.31 -17.07 0.07
CA GLN A 79 -15.67 -17.30 0.57
C GLN A 79 -16.28 -16.04 1.17
N SER A 80 -15.48 -15.24 1.89
CA SER A 80 -15.95 -14.01 2.53
C SER A 80 -16.18 -12.88 1.52
N GLY A 81 -15.40 -12.83 0.45
CA GLY A 81 -15.47 -11.76 -0.54
C GLY A 81 -15.37 -10.38 0.13
N PRO A 82 -16.17 -9.38 -0.31
CA PRO A 82 -16.10 -8.02 0.22
C PRO A 82 -16.33 -7.88 1.73
N SER A 83 -17.03 -8.82 2.39
CA SER A 83 -17.26 -8.75 3.84
C SER A 83 -16.01 -9.06 4.67
N TYR A 84 -14.92 -9.52 4.03
CA TYR A 84 -13.62 -9.66 4.66
C TYR A 84 -12.95 -8.31 4.90
N ILE A 85 -13.39 -7.22 4.26
CA ILE A 85 -12.79 -5.89 4.47
C ILE A 85 -13.40 -5.25 5.73
N PRO A 86 -12.59 -4.90 6.74
CA PRO A 86 -13.10 -4.27 7.95
C PRO A 86 -13.69 -2.90 7.63
N THR A 87 -14.82 -2.62 8.25
CA THR A 87 -15.57 -1.38 8.08
C THR A 87 -15.93 -0.81 9.45
N ILE A 88 -15.78 0.49 9.62
CA ILE A 88 -16.17 1.21 10.84
C ILE A 88 -16.94 2.48 10.47
N SER A 89 -17.87 2.93 11.31
CA SER A 89 -18.55 4.21 11.10
C SER A 89 -17.67 5.37 11.57
N PHE A 90 -17.76 6.52 10.91
CA PHE A 90 -17.10 7.73 11.40
C PHE A 90 -17.65 8.16 12.77
N THR A 91 -18.92 7.89 13.06
CA THR A 91 -19.52 8.12 14.38
C THR A 91 -18.79 7.35 15.49
N ASP A 92 -18.44 6.08 15.26
CA ASP A 92 -17.66 5.31 16.24
C ASP A 92 -16.29 5.97 16.52
N ILE A 93 -15.64 6.52 15.49
CA ILE A 93 -14.36 7.25 15.64
C ILE A 93 -14.56 8.55 16.41
N GLN A 94 -15.61 9.30 16.09
CA GLN A 94 -15.94 10.56 16.74
C GLN A 94 -16.27 10.35 18.22
N ASP A 95 -17.06 9.32 18.54
CA ASP A 95 -17.42 8.95 19.90
C ASP A 95 -16.19 8.47 20.69
N ALA A 96 -15.25 7.79 20.04
CA ALA A 96 -13.98 7.39 20.66
C ALA A 96 -13.05 8.56 20.97
N ALA A 97 -13.11 9.62 20.16
CA ALA A 97 -12.33 10.84 20.38
C ALA A 97 -12.94 11.76 21.45
N TYR A 98 -14.18 11.49 21.85
CA TYR A 98 -14.88 12.26 22.87
C TYR A 98 -14.38 11.91 24.28
N ASP A 99 -14.12 12.92 25.09
CA ASP A 99 -13.68 12.73 26.48
C ASP A 99 -14.85 12.30 27.36
N TRP A 100 -15.03 11.00 27.49
CA TRP A 100 -16.07 10.39 28.31
C TRP A 100 -15.86 10.60 29.82
N HIS A 101 -14.67 11.05 30.26
CA HIS A 101 -14.41 11.33 31.68
C HIS A 101 -15.09 12.61 32.16
N THR A 102 -15.38 13.54 31.24
CA THR A 102 -15.93 14.87 31.58
C THR A 102 -17.40 15.02 31.25
N ASP A 103 -17.95 14.21 30.33
CA ASP A 103 -19.40 14.13 30.06
C ASP A 103 -19.77 12.70 29.58
N PRO A 104 -20.49 11.88 30.38
CA PRO A 104 -20.87 10.54 29.97
C PRO A 104 -22.03 10.58 28.96
N GLY A 105 -21.74 11.01 27.74
CA GLY A 105 -22.70 11.05 26.61
C GLY A 105 -23.19 9.68 26.14
N LEU A 106 -22.60 8.59 26.64
CA LEU A 106 -22.96 7.19 26.34
C LEU A 106 -23.18 6.39 27.62
N SER A 107 -24.16 5.49 27.61
CA SER A 107 -24.33 4.50 28.68
C SER A 107 -23.15 3.52 28.75
N GLN A 108 -22.89 2.92 29.91
CA GLN A 108 -21.81 1.95 30.09
C GLN A 108 -21.92 0.73 29.16
N SER A 109 -23.13 0.30 28.79
CA SER A 109 -23.33 -0.76 27.79
C SER A 109 -22.94 -0.29 26.38
N SER A 110 -23.27 0.96 26.03
CA SER A 110 -22.92 1.55 24.74
C SER A 110 -21.42 1.77 24.61
N GLN A 111 -20.75 2.23 25.67
CA GLN A 111 -19.29 2.36 25.74
C GLN A 111 -18.59 1.02 25.51
N ARG A 112 -19.03 -0.05 26.20
CA ARG A 112 -18.47 -1.40 25.98
C ARG A 112 -18.67 -1.88 24.55
N SER A 113 -19.84 -1.64 23.97
CA SER A 113 -20.14 -2.01 22.59
C SER A 113 -19.27 -1.24 21.59
N LEU A 114 -19.02 0.05 21.83
CA LEU A 114 -18.10 0.86 21.03
C LEU A 114 -16.67 0.33 21.09
N LEU A 115 -16.16 0.05 22.30
CA LEU A 115 -14.81 -0.50 22.49
C LEU A 115 -14.62 -1.86 21.80
N ASP A 116 -15.65 -2.72 21.83
CA ASP A 116 -15.62 -3.99 21.10
C ASP A 116 -15.53 -3.79 19.58
N ARG A 117 -16.33 -2.87 19.02
CA ARG A 117 -16.25 -2.51 17.60
C ARG A 117 -14.87 -1.95 17.21
N LEU A 118 -14.32 -1.04 18.01
CA LEU A 118 -13.01 -0.44 17.79
C LEU A 118 -11.89 -1.49 17.87
N SER A 119 -11.92 -2.35 18.89
CA SER A 119 -10.92 -3.41 19.07
C SER A 119 -10.96 -4.42 17.93
N LYS A 120 -12.15 -4.84 17.52
CA LYS A 120 -12.34 -5.73 16.36
C LYS A 120 -11.85 -5.08 15.06
N PHE A 121 -12.20 -3.82 14.83
CA PHE A 121 -11.72 -3.07 13.67
C PHE A 121 -10.20 -2.97 13.65
N HIS A 122 -9.58 -2.60 14.79
CA HIS A 122 -8.13 -2.51 14.93
C HIS A 122 -7.45 -3.84 14.58
N ALA A 123 -7.87 -4.95 15.19
CA ALA A 123 -7.30 -6.26 14.90
C ALA A 123 -7.42 -6.64 13.42
N GLN A 124 -8.58 -6.39 12.80
CA GLN A 124 -8.80 -6.72 11.40
C GLN A 124 -8.03 -5.81 10.44
N TYR A 125 -7.97 -4.50 10.71
CA TYR A 125 -7.22 -3.57 9.87
C TYR A 125 -5.71 -3.82 9.98
N CYS A 126 -5.19 -4.10 11.17
CA CYS A 126 -3.78 -4.43 11.36
C CYS A 126 -3.39 -5.75 10.67
N GLU A 127 -4.27 -6.75 10.65
CA GLU A 127 -4.05 -8.00 9.93
C GLU A 127 -4.15 -7.82 8.41
N ARG A 128 -5.16 -7.10 7.93
CA ARG A 128 -5.57 -7.11 6.51
C ARG A 128 -4.98 -5.94 5.72
N GLY A 129 -4.59 -4.86 6.39
CA GLY A 129 -3.98 -3.69 5.79
C GLY A 129 -4.90 -2.92 4.84
N VAL A 130 -6.23 -3.08 4.95
CA VAL A 130 -7.23 -2.40 4.13
C VAL A 130 -8.51 -2.23 4.93
N ALA A 131 -9.20 -1.09 4.77
CA ALA A 131 -10.43 -0.79 5.48
C ALA A 131 -11.32 0.23 4.76
N VAL A 132 -12.55 0.37 5.27
CA VAL A 132 -13.48 1.46 4.92
C VAL A 132 -13.91 2.18 6.20
N ILE A 133 -13.89 3.52 6.17
CA ILE A 133 -14.56 4.36 7.15
C ILE A 133 -15.81 4.94 6.52
N LYS A 134 -16.99 4.60 7.05
CA LYS A 134 -18.27 5.01 6.50
C LYS A 134 -18.67 6.40 6.99
N GLY A 135 -19.19 7.24 6.10
CA GLY A 135 -19.75 8.55 6.43
C GLY A 135 -18.74 9.55 7.00
N VAL A 136 -17.51 9.59 6.48
CA VAL A 136 -16.51 10.58 6.92
C VAL A 136 -16.96 12.00 6.61
N ILE A 137 -17.57 12.23 5.46
CA ILE A 137 -18.23 13.50 5.13
C ILE A 137 -19.69 13.19 4.79
N GLU A 138 -20.62 14.05 5.18
CA GLU A 138 -22.03 13.83 4.94
C GLU A 138 -22.34 13.80 3.43
N ALA A 139 -23.22 12.89 3.01
CA ALA A 139 -23.50 12.65 1.59
C ALA A 139 -24.00 13.90 0.85
N ALA A 140 -24.75 14.78 1.53
CA ALA A 140 -25.22 16.05 0.97
C ALA A 140 -24.05 17.00 0.63
N GLU A 141 -23.07 17.14 1.53
CA GLU A 141 -21.88 17.97 1.30
C GLU A 141 -21.04 17.39 0.15
N ILE A 142 -20.94 16.07 0.06
CA ILE A 142 -20.24 15.40 -1.05
C ILE A 142 -20.96 15.60 -2.39
N ALA A 143 -22.29 15.61 -2.40
CA ALA A 143 -23.07 15.88 -3.61
C ALA A 143 -22.80 17.30 -4.13
N ASP A 144 -22.74 18.29 -3.22
CA ASP A 144 -22.39 19.67 -3.57
C ASP A 144 -20.94 19.77 -4.06
N MET A 145 -19.98 19.16 -3.34
CA MET A 145 -18.57 19.08 -3.76
C MET A 145 -18.41 18.47 -5.16
N LYS A 146 -19.14 17.39 -5.46
CA LYS A 146 -19.13 16.73 -6.77
C LYS A 146 -19.71 17.61 -7.87
N LYS A 147 -20.80 18.32 -7.59
CA LYS A 147 -21.40 19.27 -8.52
C LYS A 147 -20.43 20.40 -8.84
N GLU A 148 -19.87 21.05 -7.82
CA GLU A 148 -18.89 22.13 -7.97
C GLU A 148 -17.65 21.66 -8.75
N LEU A 149 -17.19 20.43 -8.50
CA LEU A 149 -16.04 19.87 -9.22
C LEU A 149 -16.32 19.69 -10.71
N ARG A 150 -17.52 19.23 -11.07
CA ARG A 150 -17.94 19.11 -12.49
C ARG A 150 -18.03 20.47 -13.15
N GLU A 151 -18.64 21.45 -12.48
CA GLU A 151 -18.72 22.83 -12.97
C GLU A 151 -17.32 23.44 -13.16
N TYR A 152 -16.39 23.18 -12.24
CA TYR A 152 -14.99 23.59 -12.37
C TYR A 152 -14.32 22.95 -13.59
N ILE A 153 -14.50 21.65 -13.82
CA ILE A 153 -13.94 20.94 -14.98
C ILE A 153 -14.55 21.49 -16.27
N ASP A 154 -15.87 21.66 -16.33
CA ASP A 154 -16.56 22.18 -17.51
C ASP A 154 -16.16 23.61 -17.86
N ALA A 155 -15.94 24.47 -16.85
CA ALA A 155 -15.48 25.83 -17.05
C ALA A 155 -14.02 25.95 -17.52
N ASN A 156 -13.23 24.87 -17.39
CA ASN A 156 -11.79 24.86 -17.70
C ASN A 156 -11.41 23.73 -18.68
N ARG A 157 -12.35 23.22 -19.50
CA ARG A 157 -12.11 22.03 -20.36
C ARG A 157 -10.91 22.16 -21.30
N ASP A 158 -10.58 23.37 -21.74
CA ASP A 158 -9.43 23.67 -22.60
C ASP A 158 -8.09 23.56 -21.88
N ARG A 159 -8.08 23.54 -20.54
CA ARG A 159 -6.88 23.54 -19.68
C ARG A 159 -6.72 22.26 -18.87
N VAL A 160 -7.78 21.50 -18.73
CA VAL A 160 -7.77 20.23 -18.00
C VAL A 160 -7.06 19.17 -18.84
N ASN A 161 -6.09 18.50 -18.23
CA ASN A 161 -5.42 17.34 -18.81
C ASN A 161 -5.85 16.06 -18.07
N GLY A 162 -5.69 14.92 -18.72
CA GLY A 162 -6.10 13.65 -18.15
C GLY A 162 -5.83 12.45 -19.04
N PHE A 163 -6.17 11.28 -18.51
CA PHE A 163 -5.99 10.00 -19.18
C PHE A 163 -7.28 9.15 -19.09
N PRO A 164 -7.66 8.41 -20.15
CA PRO A 164 -7.17 8.54 -21.53
C PRO A 164 -7.46 9.94 -22.12
N LYS A 165 -6.72 10.34 -23.16
CA LYS A 165 -6.80 11.71 -23.71
C LYS A 165 -8.17 12.06 -24.29
N ASP A 166 -8.81 11.10 -24.96
CA ASP A 166 -10.08 11.31 -25.67
C ASP A 166 -11.32 11.01 -24.81
N ASP A 167 -11.13 10.40 -23.63
CA ASP A 167 -12.18 10.09 -22.65
C ASP A 167 -11.60 10.13 -21.24
N MET A 168 -11.33 11.33 -20.73
CA MET A 168 -10.61 11.51 -19.46
C MET A 168 -11.34 10.87 -18.28
N GLN A 169 -10.71 9.87 -17.65
CA GLN A 169 -11.19 9.23 -16.43
C GLN A 169 -10.31 9.61 -15.23
N VAL A 170 -9.01 9.78 -15.45
CA VAL A 170 -8.03 10.28 -14.48
C VAL A 170 -7.73 11.72 -14.85
N PHE A 171 -8.03 12.65 -13.95
CA PHE A 171 -7.88 14.07 -14.19
C PHE A 171 -6.63 14.58 -13.46
N GLU A 172 -5.75 15.24 -14.22
CA GLU A 172 -4.51 15.89 -13.74
C GLU A 172 -4.85 17.25 -13.10
N ILE A 173 -5.80 17.23 -12.16
CA ILE A 173 -6.27 18.37 -11.39
C ILE A 173 -5.89 18.14 -9.93
N TYR A 174 -5.31 19.17 -9.33
CA TYR A 174 -4.62 19.05 -8.04
C TYR A 174 -5.15 20.04 -7.01
N TRP A 175 -5.59 21.21 -7.45
CA TRP A 175 -5.85 22.38 -6.60
C TRP A 175 -7.27 22.94 -6.74
N SER A 176 -8.22 22.13 -7.21
CA SER A 176 -9.62 22.59 -7.23
C SER A 176 -10.11 22.88 -5.80
N SER A 177 -11.02 23.85 -5.66
CA SER A 177 -11.59 24.21 -4.35
C SER A 177 -12.18 22.99 -3.63
N THR A 178 -12.86 22.11 -4.38
CA THR A 178 -13.37 20.83 -3.87
C THR A 178 -12.27 19.96 -3.27
N GLN A 179 -11.15 19.74 -3.99
CA GLN A 179 -10.06 18.90 -3.50
C GLN A 179 -9.42 19.47 -2.23
N ILE A 180 -9.23 20.80 -2.17
CA ILE A 180 -8.65 21.45 -0.99
C ILE A 180 -9.59 21.38 0.21
N ARG A 181 -10.89 21.64 0.03
CA ARG A 181 -11.89 21.51 1.10
C ARG A 181 -11.98 20.08 1.63
N ALA A 182 -12.02 19.08 0.75
CA ALA A 182 -12.06 17.67 1.14
C ALA A 182 -10.82 17.26 1.96
N ARG A 183 -9.62 17.67 1.54
CA ARG A 183 -8.37 17.38 2.27
C ARG A 183 -8.28 18.11 3.61
N ALA A 184 -8.76 19.36 3.67
CA ALA A 184 -8.72 20.18 4.89
C ALA A 184 -9.88 19.88 5.86
N HIS A 185 -10.87 19.08 5.44
CA HIS A 185 -12.09 18.81 6.20
C HIS A 185 -11.78 18.25 7.60
N PRO A 186 -12.34 18.82 8.69
CA PRO A 186 -12.03 18.37 10.05
C PRO A 186 -12.28 16.87 10.29
N ARG A 187 -13.36 16.33 9.72
CA ARG A 187 -13.68 14.90 9.80
C ARG A 187 -12.69 14.02 9.03
N MET A 188 -12.18 14.49 7.89
CA MET A 188 -11.13 13.79 7.14
C MET A 188 -9.84 13.73 7.97
N ARG A 189 -9.47 14.85 8.60
CA ARG A 189 -8.31 14.90 9.50
C ARG A 189 -8.44 13.93 10.67
N LEU A 190 -9.60 13.89 11.33
CA LEU A 190 -9.84 12.96 12.44
C LEU A 190 -9.76 11.50 11.97
N ALA A 191 -10.35 11.17 10.81
CA ALA A 191 -10.25 9.83 10.23
C ALA A 191 -8.79 9.44 9.93
N GLN A 192 -7.99 10.37 9.38
CA GLN A 192 -6.56 10.15 9.14
C GLN A 192 -5.78 9.95 10.45
N GLN A 193 -6.00 10.79 11.46
CA GLN A 193 -5.34 10.65 12.77
C GLN A 193 -5.69 9.30 13.42
N PHE A 194 -6.95 8.87 13.34
CA PHE A 194 -7.39 7.56 13.82
C PHE A 194 -6.68 6.40 13.12
N LEU A 195 -6.53 6.44 11.80
CA LEU A 195 -5.84 5.39 11.05
C LEU A 195 -4.32 5.38 11.31
N LEU A 196 -3.72 6.56 11.45
CA LEU A 196 -2.30 6.72 11.70
C LEU A 196 -1.91 6.37 13.14
N SER A 197 -2.84 6.37 14.10
CA SER A 197 -2.57 5.96 15.48
C SER A 197 -2.28 4.47 15.65
N PHE A 198 -2.49 3.66 14.60
CA PHE A 198 -2.17 2.23 14.63
C PHE A 198 -0.70 1.96 14.28
N TRP A 199 0.01 2.97 13.77
CA TRP A 199 1.45 2.91 13.57
C TRP A 199 2.18 3.27 14.87
N HIS A 200 3.33 2.64 15.11
CA HIS A 200 4.10 2.89 16.33
C HIS A 200 5.60 3.06 16.06
N GLY A 201 6.24 3.83 16.95
CA GLY A 201 7.69 4.08 16.94
C GLY A 201 8.50 3.02 17.69
N GLY A 202 7.82 2.03 18.29
CA GLY A 202 8.42 1.07 19.22
C GLY A 202 8.45 1.60 20.65
N ALA A 203 9.37 1.09 21.47
CA ALA A 203 9.44 1.38 22.92
C ALA A 203 9.72 2.85 23.27
N ASP A 204 10.11 3.66 22.29
CA ASP A 204 10.50 5.04 22.48
C ASP A 204 9.88 5.89 21.35
N GLU A 205 8.58 6.12 21.45
CA GLU A 205 7.80 6.94 20.51
C GLU A 205 8.31 8.38 20.36
N THR A 206 9.30 8.78 21.18
CA THR A 206 9.95 10.10 21.14
C THR A 206 11.26 10.14 20.34
N LEU A 207 11.75 9.03 19.76
CA LEU A 207 13.16 8.89 19.34
C LEU A 207 13.56 9.30 17.92
N ILE A 208 12.74 10.00 17.14
CA ILE A 208 13.25 10.62 15.91
C ILE A 208 13.16 12.12 16.08
N ASP A 209 14.22 12.68 16.66
CA ASP A 209 14.49 14.12 16.72
C ASP A 209 13.37 14.98 17.33
N GLY A 210 12.63 14.46 18.32
CA GLY A 210 11.53 15.19 18.96
C GLY A 210 10.32 15.43 18.05
N LEU A 211 10.21 14.71 16.93
CA LEU A 211 9.05 14.73 16.06
C LEU A 211 7.88 13.99 16.73
N PRO A 212 6.65 14.50 16.63
CA PRO A 212 5.50 13.82 17.19
C PRO A 212 5.19 12.55 16.38
N SER A 213 4.46 11.60 16.98
CA SER A 213 3.96 10.38 16.31
C SER A 213 3.39 10.70 14.93
N VAL A 214 3.55 9.78 13.96
CA VAL A 214 2.95 9.91 12.62
C VAL A 214 1.44 10.19 12.68
N ALA A 215 0.77 9.81 13.77
CA ALA A 215 -0.62 10.11 14.04
C ALA A 215 -0.93 11.57 14.36
N ALA A 216 0.03 12.33 14.88
CA ALA A 216 -0.21 13.66 15.42
C ALA A 216 -0.45 14.71 14.33
N LEU A 217 0.24 14.62 13.19
CA LEU A 217 0.27 15.66 12.16
C LEU A 217 0.23 15.06 10.75
N PRO A 218 -0.93 14.58 10.27
CA PRO A 218 -1.07 14.20 8.87
C PRO A 218 -0.78 15.40 7.97
N MET A 219 0.16 15.23 7.03
CA MET A 219 0.46 16.23 6.02
C MET A 219 -0.50 16.14 4.85
N LEU A 220 -0.77 17.28 4.22
CA LEU A 220 -1.58 17.33 3.00
C LEU A 220 -0.72 16.91 1.81
N TYR A 221 -1.00 15.73 1.25
CA TYR A 221 -0.46 15.29 -0.03
C TYR A 221 -1.48 15.55 -1.14
N VAL A 222 -1.03 16.22 -2.21
CA VAL A 222 -1.89 16.63 -3.32
C VAL A 222 -1.80 15.62 -4.44
N ASP A 223 -2.89 14.89 -4.64
CA ASP A 223 -3.02 13.90 -5.71
C ASP A 223 -4.17 14.27 -6.67
N ARG A 224 -4.26 13.51 -7.75
CA ARG A 224 -5.25 13.58 -8.81
C ARG A 224 -6.65 13.20 -8.30
N LEU A 225 -7.61 13.22 -9.22
CA LEU A 225 -8.94 12.65 -9.00
C LEU A 225 -9.32 11.71 -10.15
N ARG A 226 -10.26 10.81 -9.87
CA ARG A 226 -10.78 9.86 -10.86
C ARG A 226 -12.30 9.97 -10.94
N MET A 227 -12.84 10.10 -12.16
CA MET A 227 -14.27 10.00 -12.46
C MET A 227 -14.44 8.99 -13.58
N ARG A 228 -14.85 7.76 -13.24
CA ARG A 228 -15.02 6.68 -14.20
C ARG A 228 -16.44 6.66 -14.79
N GLN A 229 -16.56 6.50 -16.10
CA GLN A 229 -17.84 6.29 -16.79
C GLN A 229 -18.23 4.81 -16.78
N PRO A 230 -19.54 4.47 -16.68
CA PRO A 230 -20.00 3.10 -16.83
C PRO A 230 -19.58 2.48 -18.18
N GLY A 231 -19.12 1.23 -18.15
CA GLY A 231 -18.73 0.49 -19.35
C GLY A 231 -17.31 0.73 -19.86
N ASP A 232 -16.54 1.62 -19.21
CA ASP A 232 -15.13 1.82 -19.54
C ASP A 232 -14.28 0.58 -19.17
N ALA A 233 -13.38 0.19 -20.07
CA ALA A 233 -12.39 -0.88 -19.89
C ALA A 233 -10.95 -0.42 -20.23
N ALA A 234 -10.75 0.86 -20.54
CA ALA A 234 -9.49 1.38 -21.06
C ALA A 234 -8.37 1.46 -20.01
N PHE A 235 -8.72 1.45 -18.71
CA PHE A 235 -7.75 1.58 -17.61
C PHE A 235 -7.81 0.41 -16.63
N ALA A 236 -7.22 -0.72 -17.04
CA ALA A 236 -6.97 -1.87 -16.18
C ALA A 236 -5.46 -1.99 -15.88
N LEU A 237 -5.04 -1.59 -14.68
CA LEU A 237 -3.72 -1.94 -14.17
C LEU A 237 -3.66 -3.42 -13.76
N GLY A 238 -2.46 -4.00 -13.72
CA GLY A 238 -2.25 -5.28 -13.05
C GLY A 238 -2.18 -5.10 -11.52
N PRO A 239 -2.17 -6.21 -10.76
CA PRO A 239 -1.83 -6.17 -9.35
C PRO A 239 -0.44 -5.57 -9.13
N HIS A 240 -0.31 -4.55 -8.29
CA HIS A 240 0.96 -3.84 -8.06
C HIS A 240 1.01 -3.18 -6.70
N VAL A 241 2.21 -3.02 -6.15
CA VAL A 241 2.50 -2.25 -4.94
C VAL A 241 3.25 -0.97 -5.32
N ASP A 242 2.81 0.17 -4.77
CA ASP A 242 3.48 1.46 -4.97
C ASP A 242 4.61 1.68 -3.95
N GLY A 243 5.31 2.81 -4.07
CA GLY A 243 6.34 3.22 -3.09
C GLY A 243 7.64 2.43 -3.24
N GLY A 244 8.15 2.35 -4.47
CA GLY A 244 9.39 1.63 -4.77
C GLY A 244 9.17 0.18 -5.18
N SER A 245 10.13 -0.31 -5.95
CA SER A 245 10.15 -1.60 -6.61
C SER A 245 11.43 -2.33 -6.20
N VAL A 246 12.50 -2.22 -6.98
CA VAL A 246 13.82 -2.78 -6.63
C VAL A 246 14.41 -2.17 -5.35
N GLU A 247 13.99 -0.95 -4.98
CA GLU A 247 14.37 -0.27 -3.73
C GLU A 247 14.02 -1.11 -2.50
N ARG A 248 13.11 -2.08 -2.63
CA ARG A 248 12.69 -2.97 -1.54
C ARG A 248 13.78 -3.95 -1.08
N TRP A 249 14.72 -4.27 -1.96
CA TRP A 249 15.90 -5.09 -1.64
C TRP A 249 17.16 -4.25 -1.42
N GLU A 250 17.23 -3.05 -2.01
CA GLU A 250 18.44 -2.23 -2.01
C GLU A 250 18.70 -1.57 -0.64
N GLU A 251 19.98 -1.51 -0.26
CA GLU A 251 20.43 -0.97 1.03
C GLU A 251 20.04 0.50 1.24
N GLY A 252 20.09 1.31 0.18
CA GLY A 252 19.65 2.71 0.20
C GLY A 252 18.13 2.92 0.17
N GLY A 253 17.37 1.87 -0.15
CA GLY A 253 15.91 1.88 -0.15
C GLY A 253 15.35 1.34 1.16
N TYR A 254 14.48 0.33 1.08
CA TYR A 254 13.88 -0.33 2.24
C TYR A 254 14.74 -1.47 2.82
N GLY A 255 15.72 -1.97 2.07
CA GLY A 255 16.37 -3.28 2.25
C GLY A 255 17.04 -3.53 3.59
N LEU A 256 18.37 -3.71 3.63
CA LEU A 256 19.11 -3.87 4.89
C LEU A 256 19.24 -2.54 5.66
N GLY A 257 18.92 -1.41 5.02
CA GLY A 257 19.17 -0.07 5.52
C GLY A 257 20.67 0.22 5.58
N ASN A 258 21.06 1.47 5.37
CA ASN A 258 22.47 1.89 5.46
C ASN A 258 23.10 1.69 6.86
N ASP A 259 22.31 1.28 7.87
CA ASP A 259 22.72 1.02 9.25
C ASP A 259 22.46 -0.43 9.72
N GLY A 260 22.05 -1.34 8.82
CA GLY A 260 21.72 -2.72 9.16
C GLY A 260 20.35 -2.89 9.86
N ARG A 261 19.51 -1.84 9.90
CA ARG A 261 18.15 -1.85 10.48
C ARG A 261 17.08 -1.45 9.48
N GLY A 262 17.20 -1.91 8.23
CA GLY A 262 16.21 -1.63 7.19
C GLY A 262 14.83 -2.23 7.49
N THR A 263 13.83 -1.78 6.73
CA THR A 263 12.40 -2.00 7.01
C THR A 263 12.04 -3.49 7.13
N PHE A 264 12.71 -4.36 6.36
CA PHE A 264 12.35 -5.78 6.25
C PHE A 264 13.34 -6.72 6.95
N ARG A 265 14.10 -6.21 7.92
CA ARG A 265 15.16 -6.95 8.61
C ARG A 265 14.71 -8.32 9.11
N GLU A 266 13.58 -8.40 9.82
CA GLU A 266 13.10 -9.67 10.40
C GLU A 266 12.78 -10.70 9.30
N ILE A 267 12.33 -10.26 8.13
CA ILE A 267 12.11 -11.14 6.98
C ILE A 267 13.45 -11.73 6.49
N TRP A 268 14.48 -10.89 6.36
CA TRP A 268 15.82 -11.30 5.93
C TRP A 268 16.53 -12.22 6.93
N GLU A 269 16.29 -12.01 8.21
CA GLU A 269 16.79 -12.87 9.30
C GLU A 269 16.02 -14.21 9.39
N GLY A 270 14.97 -14.41 8.60
CA GLY A 270 14.18 -15.65 8.60
C GLY A 270 13.20 -15.73 9.78
N ASP A 271 12.66 -14.59 10.22
CA ASP A 271 11.65 -14.49 11.25
C ASP A 271 10.50 -13.57 10.80
N TRP A 272 9.94 -13.87 9.62
CA TRP A 272 8.90 -13.05 9.01
C TRP A 272 7.65 -12.90 9.89
N ARG A 273 7.42 -13.82 10.83
CA ARG A 273 6.27 -13.76 11.76
C ARG A 273 6.38 -12.55 12.69
N ASN A 274 7.61 -12.23 13.11
CA ASN A 274 7.91 -11.10 13.97
C ASN A 274 8.10 -9.79 13.21
N HIS A 275 8.16 -9.82 11.87
CA HIS A 275 8.10 -8.60 11.08
C HIS A 275 6.78 -7.85 11.37
N ASP A 276 6.89 -6.59 11.76
CA ASP A 276 5.76 -5.72 12.03
C ASP A 276 5.60 -4.65 10.94
N PRO A 277 4.58 -4.77 10.05
CA PRO A 277 4.34 -3.78 9.01
C PRO A 277 4.06 -2.36 9.55
N TRP A 278 3.55 -2.25 10.79
CA TRP A 278 3.09 -1.01 11.44
C TRP A 278 4.19 -0.26 12.20
N TYR A 279 5.42 -0.79 12.20
CA TYR A 279 6.60 -0.11 12.70
C TYR A 279 7.12 0.91 11.67
N TYR A 280 6.95 2.21 11.94
CA TYR A 280 7.35 3.26 10.99
C TYR A 280 8.84 3.67 11.01
N PRO A 281 9.64 3.53 12.10
CA PRO A 281 11.01 4.05 12.11
C PRO A 281 11.90 3.50 10.99
N GLY A 282 11.74 2.23 10.65
CA GLY A 282 12.46 1.59 9.53
C GLY A 282 12.13 2.17 8.15
N ARG A 283 11.12 3.05 8.04
CA ARG A 283 10.64 3.65 6.79
C ARG A 283 11.05 5.12 6.61
N LEU A 284 11.45 5.82 7.68
CA LEU A 284 11.66 7.27 7.62
C LEU A 284 12.90 7.68 6.82
N LYS A 285 13.90 6.80 6.69
CA LYS A 285 15.15 7.05 5.95
C LYS A 285 15.16 6.41 4.56
N VAL A 286 14.04 5.81 4.16
CA VAL A 286 13.95 5.09 2.90
C VAL A 286 13.91 6.07 1.73
N GLU A 287 14.81 5.88 0.77
CA GLU A 287 14.69 6.49 -0.55
C GLU A 287 13.94 5.52 -1.48
N SER A 288 12.63 5.74 -1.62
CA SER A 288 11.77 4.86 -2.45
C SER A 288 11.79 5.16 -3.96
N ASP A 289 12.63 6.11 -4.38
CA ASP A 289 12.70 6.65 -5.75
C ASP A 289 14.15 6.83 -6.24
N ILE A 290 15.02 5.86 -5.95
CA ILE A 290 16.44 5.90 -6.31
C ILE A 290 16.59 6.09 -7.84
N TYR A 291 15.65 5.56 -8.62
CA TYR A 291 15.68 5.58 -10.08
C TYR A 291 14.84 6.69 -10.72
N LYS A 292 14.29 7.62 -9.94
CA LYS A 292 13.52 8.77 -10.42
C LYS A 292 12.35 8.37 -11.34
N GLY A 293 11.64 7.31 -10.97
CA GLY A 293 10.50 6.78 -11.71
C GLY A 293 9.38 7.81 -11.88
N VAL A 294 8.61 7.70 -12.97
CA VAL A 294 7.50 8.62 -13.28
C VAL A 294 6.38 8.50 -12.25
N GLY A 295 6.11 7.28 -11.76
CA GLY A 295 5.09 7.00 -10.74
C GLY A 295 5.54 7.16 -9.30
N ALA A 296 6.77 7.62 -9.06
CA ALA A 296 7.35 7.61 -7.73
C ALA A 296 6.82 8.73 -6.82
N CYS A 297 6.76 8.44 -5.53
CA CYS A 297 6.22 9.33 -4.50
C CYS A 297 7.35 9.87 -3.62
N SER A 298 7.43 11.20 -3.48
CA SER A 298 8.47 11.87 -2.68
C SER A 298 8.19 11.94 -1.19
N VAL A 299 7.09 11.33 -0.71
CA VAL A 299 6.69 11.32 0.69
C VAL A 299 6.42 9.90 1.16
N PHE A 300 6.77 9.62 2.43
CA PHE A 300 6.31 8.41 3.09
C PHE A 300 4.79 8.51 3.32
N ARG A 301 4.05 7.62 2.66
CA ARG A 301 2.60 7.45 2.87
C ARG A 301 2.40 6.21 3.71
N ALA A 302 2.11 6.37 5.00
CA ALA A 302 1.74 5.27 5.89
C ALA A 302 0.49 4.53 5.36
N ALA A 303 -0.45 5.25 4.77
CA ALA A 303 -1.56 4.67 4.05
C ALA A 303 -1.83 5.44 2.75
N GLN A 304 -2.35 4.74 1.77
CA GLN A 304 -3.02 5.33 0.62
C GLN A 304 -4.53 5.25 0.83
N GLY A 305 -5.28 6.09 0.13
CA GLY A 305 -6.73 6.08 0.25
C GLY A 305 -7.40 7.10 -0.65
N TRP A 306 -8.71 7.04 -0.70
CA TRP A 306 -9.53 7.99 -1.44
C TRP A 306 -10.90 8.16 -0.78
N LEU A 307 -11.44 9.37 -0.91
CA LEU A 307 -12.79 9.74 -0.48
C LEU A 307 -13.75 9.52 -1.64
N SER A 308 -14.83 8.79 -1.39
CA SER A 308 -15.82 8.49 -2.42
C SER A 308 -16.71 9.70 -2.72
N LEU A 309 -16.89 10.01 -4.00
CA LEU A 309 -17.84 11.02 -4.50
C LEU A 309 -19.08 10.37 -5.13
N SER A 310 -19.21 9.06 -5.10
CA SER A 310 -20.33 8.30 -5.66
C SER A 310 -20.55 7.01 -4.90
N GLU A 311 -21.71 6.39 -5.11
CA GLU A 311 -21.87 4.98 -4.81
C GLU A 311 -20.99 4.15 -5.77
N ILE A 312 -20.33 3.12 -5.26
CA ILE A 312 -19.55 2.17 -6.07
C ILE A 312 -19.71 0.78 -5.45
N ALA A 313 -20.37 -0.14 -6.14
CA ALA A 313 -20.54 -1.52 -5.68
C ALA A 313 -19.39 -2.45 -6.15
N PRO A 314 -19.22 -3.63 -5.51
CA PRO A 314 -18.35 -4.68 -6.02
C PRO A 314 -18.62 -4.98 -7.51
N GLY A 315 -17.56 -5.01 -8.32
CA GLY A 315 -17.66 -5.25 -9.77
C GLY A 315 -17.91 -4.02 -10.64
N GLU A 316 -18.25 -2.86 -10.08
CA GLU A 316 -18.57 -1.65 -10.85
C GLU A 316 -17.35 -0.75 -11.10
N GLY A 317 -16.21 -1.37 -11.42
CA GLY A 317 -14.95 -0.65 -11.56
C GLY A 317 -14.34 -0.18 -10.24
N HIS A 318 -14.81 -0.75 -9.12
CA HIS A 318 -14.24 -0.58 -7.80
C HIS A 318 -12.85 -1.23 -7.68
N LEU A 319 -12.17 -1.02 -6.54
CA LEU A 319 -10.84 -1.53 -6.26
C LEU A 319 -10.94 -3.01 -5.87
N LEU A 320 -10.05 -3.84 -6.40
CA LEU A 320 -9.72 -5.14 -5.81
C LEU A 320 -8.53 -4.95 -4.87
N VAL A 321 -8.48 -5.76 -3.83
CA VAL A 321 -7.41 -5.73 -2.83
C VAL A 321 -7.05 -7.14 -2.41
N ASN A 322 -5.83 -7.29 -1.89
CA ASN A 322 -5.37 -8.52 -1.28
C ASN A 322 -5.19 -8.31 0.23
N PRO A 323 -6.11 -8.83 1.07
CA PRO A 323 -6.10 -8.60 2.50
C PRO A 323 -5.14 -9.56 3.25
N LEU A 324 -3.95 -9.80 2.67
CA LEU A 324 -2.87 -10.64 3.22
C LEU A 324 -1.64 -9.78 3.48
N LEU A 325 -1.78 -8.65 4.17
CA LEU A 325 -0.75 -7.62 4.28
C LEU A 325 0.66 -8.20 4.57
N LYS A 326 0.81 -8.94 5.66
CA LYS A 326 2.11 -9.50 6.06
C LYS A 326 2.54 -10.63 5.13
N GLU A 327 1.66 -11.61 4.89
CA GLU A 327 2.03 -12.80 4.13
C GLU A 327 2.36 -12.49 2.67
N ALA A 328 1.59 -11.61 2.01
CA ALA A 328 1.85 -11.22 0.64
C ALA A 328 3.14 -10.40 0.53
N LEU A 329 3.34 -9.40 1.42
CA LEU A 329 4.59 -8.63 1.54
C LEU A 329 5.80 -9.56 1.64
N THR A 330 5.80 -10.46 2.62
CA THR A 330 6.88 -11.41 2.82
C THR A 330 7.07 -12.31 1.59
N TYR A 331 5.98 -12.77 0.97
CA TYR A 331 6.06 -13.69 -0.14
C TYR A 331 6.78 -13.10 -1.34
N TRP A 332 6.36 -11.93 -1.83
CA TRP A 332 6.99 -11.36 -3.02
C TRP A 332 8.39 -10.81 -2.71
N LEU A 333 8.71 -10.45 -1.46
CA LEU A 333 10.08 -10.14 -1.02
C LEU A 333 11.02 -11.35 -1.08
N MET A 334 10.55 -12.51 -0.61
CA MET A 334 11.33 -13.75 -0.59
C MET A 334 11.34 -14.47 -1.95
N ARG A 335 10.32 -14.28 -2.78
CA ARG A 335 10.13 -14.98 -4.05
C ARG A 335 11.36 -14.97 -4.98
N PRO A 336 12.13 -13.87 -5.11
CA PRO A 336 13.35 -13.84 -5.93
C PRO A 336 14.45 -14.81 -5.52
N PHE A 337 14.42 -15.35 -4.30
CA PHE A 337 15.44 -16.26 -3.79
C PHE A 337 15.11 -17.74 -4.04
N PHE A 338 13.91 -18.05 -4.53
CA PHE A 338 13.44 -19.42 -4.72
C PHE A 338 13.25 -19.75 -6.20
N GLU A 339 13.60 -20.97 -6.55
CA GLU A 339 13.33 -21.57 -7.86
C GLU A 339 12.49 -22.84 -7.70
N ASN A 340 11.66 -23.12 -8.70
CA ASN A 340 10.89 -24.35 -8.76
C ASN A 340 11.69 -25.41 -9.52
N LYS A 341 12.04 -26.52 -8.87
CA LYS A 341 12.66 -27.70 -9.50
C LYS A 341 11.71 -28.89 -9.40
N ASP A 342 12.07 -30.01 -10.02
CA ASP A 342 11.26 -31.24 -10.04
C ASP A 342 10.86 -31.75 -8.63
N GLU A 343 11.64 -31.39 -7.61
CA GLU A 343 11.41 -31.74 -6.20
C GLU A 343 10.71 -30.64 -5.38
N GLY A 344 10.17 -29.61 -6.04
CA GLY A 344 9.51 -28.46 -5.41
C GLY A 344 10.39 -27.22 -5.30
N TRP A 345 9.92 -26.27 -4.48
CA TRP A 345 10.55 -24.95 -4.31
C TRP A 345 11.78 -25.00 -3.40
N LYS A 346 12.93 -24.59 -3.92
CA LYS A 346 14.19 -24.55 -3.18
C LYS A 346 14.86 -23.19 -3.35
N LEU A 347 15.72 -22.85 -2.40
CA LEU A 347 16.59 -21.69 -2.54
C LEU A 347 17.42 -21.86 -3.83
N GLU A 348 17.59 -20.78 -4.58
CA GLU A 348 18.41 -20.79 -5.79
C GLU A 348 19.82 -21.28 -5.46
N LYS A 349 20.28 -22.31 -6.19
CA LYS A 349 21.66 -22.80 -6.03
C LYS A 349 22.65 -21.85 -6.70
N ASP A 350 22.32 -21.43 -7.92
CA ASP A 350 23.07 -20.45 -8.70
C ASP A 350 22.26 -19.14 -8.65
N ILE A 351 22.63 -18.25 -7.73
CA ILE A 351 21.83 -17.06 -7.41
C ILE A 351 21.76 -16.15 -8.64
N SER A 352 20.55 -15.93 -9.15
CA SER A 352 20.32 -15.10 -10.32
C SER A 352 20.15 -13.62 -9.95
N SER A 353 20.29 -12.71 -10.92
CA SER A 353 19.93 -11.29 -10.77
C SER A 353 18.45 -11.00 -11.01
N LYS A 354 17.57 -12.01 -11.04
CA LYS A 354 16.13 -11.83 -11.24
C LYS A 354 15.48 -11.36 -9.95
N VAL A 355 14.67 -10.30 -10.04
CA VAL A 355 13.91 -9.72 -8.92
C VAL A 355 12.43 -9.64 -9.31
N HIS A 356 11.82 -10.81 -9.55
CA HIS A 356 10.45 -11.05 -10.01
C HIS A 356 9.45 -9.88 -9.80
N GLY A 357 9.02 -9.25 -10.92
CA GLY A 357 8.04 -8.16 -10.91
C GLY A 357 8.58 -6.79 -10.47
N ALA A 358 9.84 -6.72 -10.05
CA ALA A 358 10.52 -5.46 -9.74
C ALA A 358 11.33 -4.97 -10.94
N SER A 359 11.33 -3.66 -11.17
CA SER A 359 12.13 -3.02 -12.24
C SER A 359 12.52 -1.60 -11.84
N PRO A 360 13.79 -1.19 -12.04
CA PRO A 360 14.24 0.17 -11.72
C PRO A 360 13.38 1.25 -12.40
N GLY A 361 12.82 2.17 -11.61
CA GLY A 361 12.02 3.29 -12.11
C GLY A 361 10.53 2.99 -12.35
N PHE A 362 10.09 1.75 -12.09
CA PHE A 362 8.70 1.30 -12.22
C PHE A 362 8.12 0.86 -10.87
N GLY A 363 6.80 0.62 -10.80
CA GLY A 363 6.17 0.00 -9.64
C GLY A 363 6.55 -1.48 -9.46
N GLN A 364 6.26 -2.05 -8.29
CA GLN A 364 6.36 -3.51 -8.09
C GLN A 364 5.11 -4.17 -8.69
N GLU A 365 5.28 -5.00 -9.70
CA GLU A 365 4.18 -5.73 -10.35
C GLU A 365 4.05 -7.14 -9.79
N ILE A 366 2.81 -7.60 -9.67
CA ILE A 366 2.44 -8.89 -9.09
C ILE A 366 1.46 -9.56 -10.05
N ASN A 367 1.70 -10.83 -10.37
CA ASN A 367 0.90 -11.59 -11.34
C ASN A 367 1.00 -13.09 -11.06
N GLU A 368 0.08 -13.87 -11.63
CA GLU A 368 0.00 -15.32 -11.39
C GLU A 368 1.20 -16.12 -11.94
N VAL A 369 1.91 -15.59 -12.93
CA VAL A 369 3.10 -16.25 -13.51
C VAL A 369 4.27 -16.21 -12.55
N LEU A 370 4.56 -15.03 -12.00
CA LEU A 370 5.71 -14.81 -11.11
C LEU A 370 5.38 -15.14 -9.66
N HIS A 371 4.11 -14.97 -9.27
CA HIS A 371 3.62 -15.05 -7.89
C HIS A 371 2.46 -16.07 -7.72
N PRO A 372 2.59 -17.31 -8.21
CA PRO A 372 1.47 -18.25 -8.28
C PRO A 372 0.89 -18.60 -6.91
N HIS A 373 1.71 -18.60 -5.84
CA HIS A 373 1.23 -18.96 -4.51
C HIS A 373 0.41 -17.89 -3.83
N LEU A 374 0.38 -16.66 -4.36
CA LEU A 374 -0.58 -15.66 -3.89
C LEU A 374 -2.01 -16.03 -4.25
N MET A 375 -2.24 -16.94 -5.21
CA MET A 375 -3.57 -17.39 -5.64
C MET A 375 -4.48 -16.19 -5.90
N LEU A 376 -4.04 -15.28 -6.78
CA LEU A 376 -4.67 -13.98 -6.98
C LEU A 376 -6.14 -14.12 -7.43
N ASP A 377 -6.51 -15.22 -8.09
CA ASP A 377 -7.89 -15.60 -8.41
C ASP A 377 -8.79 -15.81 -7.18
N LYS A 378 -8.20 -16.13 -6.01
CA LYS A 378 -8.91 -16.42 -4.75
C LYS A 378 -8.71 -15.35 -3.69
N THR A 379 -7.52 -14.76 -3.65
CA THR A 379 -7.11 -13.84 -2.57
C THR A 379 -7.32 -12.38 -2.92
N MET A 380 -7.64 -12.08 -4.18
CA MET A 380 -8.08 -10.76 -4.61
C MET A 380 -9.59 -10.66 -4.48
N ILE A 381 -10.06 -9.73 -3.67
CA ILE A 381 -11.49 -9.49 -3.45
C ILE A 381 -11.84 -8.03 -3.72
N HIS A 382 -13.06 -7.80 -4.18
CA HIS A 382 -13.59 -6.45 -4.33
C HIS A 382 -13.73 -5.78 -2.97
N MET A 383 -13.47 -4.48 -2.93
CA MET A 383 -13.92 -3.63 -1.83
C MET A 383 -15.46 -3.71 -1.67
N PRO A 384 -15.99 -3.61 -0.43
CA PRO A 384 -17.43 -3.54 -0.19
C PRO A 384 -18.02 -2.26 -0.78
N THR A 385 -19.34 -2.21 -0.93
CA THR A 385 -20.03 -1.01 -1.43
C THR A 385 -19.68 0.21 -0.60
N VAL A 386 -19.22 1.24 -1.29
CA VAL A 386 -18.97 2.56 -0.72
C VAL A 386 -20.02 3.55 -1.21
N GLU A 387 -20.36 4.50 -0.36
CA GLU A 387 -21.31 5.57 -0.57
C GLU A 387 -20.57 6.92 -0.68
N PRO A 388 -21.21 7.97 -1.22
CA PRO A 388 -20.68 9.32 -1.17
C PRO A 388 -20.31 9.72 0.27
N GLY A 389 -19.03 10.06 0.49
CA GLY A 389 -18.52 10.45 1.80
C GLY A 389 -17.78 9.37 2.59
N ASP A 390 -17.77 8.14 2.09
CA ASP A 390 -16.94 7.08 2.66
C ASP A 390 -15.46 7.26 2.29
N PHE A 391 -14.58 6.84 3.19
CA PHE A 391 -13.14 6.87 2.99
C PHE A 391 -12.57 5.46 2.93
N VAL A 392 -11.99 5.11 1.79
CA VAL A 392 -11.29 3.84 1.56
C VAL A 392 -9.81 4.02 1.83
N VAL A 393 -9.21 3.08 2.56
CA VAL A 393 -7.80 3.15 2.94
C VAL A 393 -7.11 1.79 2.83
N TRP A 394 -5.83 1.80 2.48
CA TRP A 394 -4.95 0.64 2.56
C TRP A 394 -3.54 1.02 2.98
N HIS A 395 -2.87 0.10 3.66
CA HIS A 395 -1.51 0.23 4.15
C HIS A 395 -0.51 0.41 2.99
N ALA A 396 0.62 1.09 3.24
CA ALA A 396 1.65 1.39 2.23
C ALA A 396 2.11 0.18 1.39
N ASP A 397 2.23 -0.98 2.03
CA ASP A 397 2.63 -2.26 1.40
C ASP A 397 1.45 -3.11 0.90
N SER A 398 0.21 -2.67 1.12
CA SER A 398 -0.99 -3.35 0.64
C SER A 398 -1.37 -2.77 -0.72
N LYS A 399 -1.06 -3.38 -1.86
CA LYS A 399 -1.88 -3.09 -3.05
C LYS A 399 -1.75 -4.17 -4.09
N LEU A 400 -2.89 -4.54 -4.65
CA LEU A 400 -3.03 -5.41 -5.80
C LEU A 400 -4.32 -4.92 -6.49
N PHE A 401 -4.24 -4.31 -7.67
CA PHE A 401 -5.39 -3.85 -8.46
C PHE A 401 -5.81 -4.90 -9.51
N ARG A 402 -7.10 -4.95 -9.86
CA ARG A 402 -7.62 -5.49 -11.13
C ARG A 402 -9.01 -4.90 -11.30
N ALA A 403 -9.32 -4.13 -12.35
CA ALA A 403 -10.68 -3.67 -12.62
C ALA A 403 -10.96 -3.67 -14.12
#